data_AF-A0A966K971-F1
#
_entry.id   AF-A0A966K971-F1
#
_cell.length_a   1.000
_cell.length_b   1.000
_cell.length_c   1.000
_cell.angle_alpha   90.00
_cell.angle_beta   90.00
_cell.angle_gamma   90.00
#
_symmetry.space_group_name_H-M   'P 1'
#
loop_
_entity.id
_entity.type
_entity.pdbx_description
1 polymer ?
#
loop_
_entity_poly.entity_id
_entity_poly.type
_entity_poly.pdbx_seq_one_letter_code
_entity_poly.pdbx_strand_id
1 'polypeptide(L)'
;MSFINLLIEKPRILFLTLSFILLAGISSAISIPIQENPELAQRWSGVRVFYPGASPERIETQIVNELEIKLREVEEIKELDSIISQGYASITVELEHSIHP
;
A
#
# COMPACT_ATOMS: atom_id res chain seq x y z
N MET A 1 -44.87 -2.65 -3.39
CA MET A 1 -45.79 -1.53 -3.71
C MET A 1 -46.22 -0.70 -2.48
N SER A 2 -46.39 -1.29 -1.29
CA SER A 2 -46.85 -0.54 -0.09
C SER A 2 -45.92 0.62 0.33
N PHE A 3 -44.60 0.46 0.21
CA PHE A 3 -43.63 1.51 0.56
C PHE A 3 -43.77 2.77 -0.30
N ILE A 4 -43.91 2.62 -1.61
CA ILE A 4 -44.06 3.76 -2.53
C ILE A 4 -45.39 4.47 -2.28
N ASN A 5 -46.47 3.73 -2.03
CA ASN A 5 -47.78 4.31 -1.71
C ASN A 5 -47.72 5.12 -0.40
N LEU A 6 -47.01 4.65 0.63
CA LEU A 6 -46.83 5.38 1.89
C LEU A 6 -46.12 6.73 1.69
N LEU A 7 -45.12 6.78 0.81
CA LEU A 7 -44.39 8.02 0.49
C LEU A 7 -45.27 9.02 -0.28
N ILE A 8 -46.12 8.53 -1.20
CA ILE A 8 -47.00 9.38 -2.01
C ILE A 8 -48.20 9.90 -1.20
N GLU A 9 -48.83 9.04 -0.39
CA GLU A 9 -50.01 9.40 0.42
C GLU A 9 -49.67 10.33 1.59
N LYS A 10 -48.43 10.30 2.09
CA LYS A 10 -47.98 11.12 3.22
C LYS A 10 -46.85 12.06 2.80
N PRO A 11 -47.17 13.25 2.25
CA PRO A 11 -46.16 14.19 1.76
C PRO A 11 -45.16 14.63 2.84
N ARG A 12 -45.59 14.68 4.11
CA ARG A 12 -44.72 14.98 5.25
C ARG A 12 -43.59 13.96 5.41
N ILE A 13 -43.89 12.67 5.24
CA ILE A 13 -42.89 11.59 5.35
C ILE A 13 -41.91 11.70 4.18
N LEU A 14 -42.42 11.94 2.96
CA LEU A 14 -41.58 12.15 1.77
C LEU A 14 -40.59 13.30 1.94
N PHE A 15 -41.04 14.47 2.41
CA PHE A 15 -40.15 15.62 2.63
C PHE A 15 -39.11 15.34 3.72
N LEU A 16 -39.47 14.64 4.80
CA LEU A 16 -38.53 14.27 5.86
C LEU A 16 -37.48 13.28 5.36
N THR A 17 -37.88 12.26 4.62
CA THR A 17 -36.95 11.28 4.04
C THR A 17 -36.01 11.95 3.04
N LEU A 18 -36.52 12.83 2.17
CA LEU A 18 -35.69 13.56 1.22
C LEU A 18 -34.72 14.51 1.92
N SER A 19 -35.19 15.24 2.93
CA SER A 19 -34.34 16.12 3.75
C SER A 19 -33.26 15.33 4.48
N PHE A 20 -33.59 14.17 5.03
CA PHE A 20 -32.62 13.28 5.66
C PHE A 20 -31.54 12.81 4.69
N ILE A 21 -31.92 12.35 3.48
CA ILE A 21 -30.96 11.91 2.45
C ILE A 21 -30.05 13.08 2.03
N LEU A 22 -30.61 14.28 1.85
CA LEU A 22 -29.83 15.47 1.50
C LEU A 22 -28.82 15.83 2.59
N LEU A 23 -29.27 15.87 3.86
CA LEU A 23 -28.39 16.18 4.99
C LEU A 23 -27.31 15.12 5.19
N ALA A 24 -27.65 13.84 5.03
CA ALA A 24 -26.68 12.74 5.07
C ALA A 24 -25.65 12.87 3.95
N GLY A 25 -26.09 13.18 2.72
CA GLY A 25 -25.20 13.39 1.58
C GLY A 25 -24.25 14.57 1.78
N ILE A 26 -24.75 15.70 2.29
CA ILE A 26 -23.92 16.87 2.62
C ILE A 26 -22.92 16.52 3.73
N SER A 27 -23.38 15.83 4.77
CA SER A 27 -22.50 15.38 5.85
C SER A 27 -21.38 14.49 5.32
N SER A 28 -21.69 13.50 4.48
CA SER A 28 -20.68 12.62 3.90
C SER A 28 -19.69 13.38 3.02
N ALA A 29 -20.17 14.32 2.19
CA ALA A 29 -19.31 15.11 1.33
C ALA A 29 -18.30 15.96 2.12
N ILE A 30 -18.68 16.45 3.29
CA ILE A 30 -17.80 17.24 4.18
C ILE A 30 -16.90 16.33 5.03
N SER A 31 -17.38 15.16 5.44
CA SER A 31 -16.66 14.25 6.33
C SER A 31 -15.60 13.39 5.63
N ILE A 32 -15.69 13.19 4.31
CA ILE A 32 -14.70 12.40 3.58
C ILE A 32 -13.39 13.21 3.46
N PRO A 33 -12.28 12.75 4.06
CA PRO A 33 -10.99 13.41 3.87
C PRO A 33 -10.52 13.17 2.43
N ILE A 34 -10.22 14.25 1.73
CA ILE A 34 -9.60 14.19 0.40
C ILE A 34 -8.10 13.93 0.62
N GLN A 35 -7.59 12.83 0.06
CA GLN A 35 -6.15 12.57 0.01
C GLN A 35 -5.61 13.02 -1.36
N GLU A 36 -4.81 14.08 -1.39
CA GLU A 36 -4.15 14.56 -2.61
C GLU A 36 -3.07 13.58 -3.11
N ASN A 37 -2.39 12.93 -2.17
CA ASN A 37 -1.41 11.89 -2.44
C ASN A 37 -1.85 10.60 -1.75
N PRO A 38 -2.53 9.67 -2.45
CA PRO A 38 -2.92 8.40 -1.86
C PRO A 38 -1.67 7.62 -1.48
N GLU A 39 -1.59 7.17 -0.23
CA GLU A 39 -0.50 6.29 0.19
C GLU A 39 -0.64 4.96 -0.56
N LEU A 40 0.26 4.73 -1.52
CA LEU A 40 0.39 3.44 -2.15
C LEU A 40 0.96 2.47 -1.11
N ALA A 41 0.30 1.32 -0.93
CA ALA A 41 0.83 0.20 -0.17
C ALA A 41 2.27 -0.10 -0.61
N GLN A 42 3.24 0.24 0.24
CA GLN A 42 4.65 0.02 -0.06
C GLN A 42 4.95 -1.47 0.11
N ARG A 43 5.17 -2.16 -1.01
CA ARG A 43 5.52 -3.60 -1.06
C ARG A 43 7.00 -3.79 -1.34
N TRP A 44 7.82 -2.85 -0.89
CA TRP A 44 9.26 -2.87 -1.06
C TRP A 44 9.91 -2.76 0.31
N SER A 45 10.94 -3.59 0.52
CA SER A 45 11.76 -3.58 1.72
C SER A 45 13.23 -3.44 1.32
N GLY A 46 14.06 -2.92 2.22
CA GLY A 46 15.46 -2.64 1.95
C GLY A 46 16.38 -3.28 2.98
N VAL A 47 17.32 -4.11 2.51
CA VAL A 47 18.41 -4.64 3.33
C VAL A 47 19.68 -3.83 3.03
N ARG A 48 20.31 -3.28 4.07
CA ARG A 48 21.54 -2.50 3.94
C ARG A 48 22.69 -3.21 4.62
N VAL A 49 23.80 -3.31 3.90
CA VAL A 49 25.03 -3.93 4.37
C VAL A 49 26.12 -2.86 4.42
N PHE A 50 26.71 -2.69 5.59
CA PHE A 50 27.84 -1.79 5.80
C PHE A 50 29.10 -2.63 5.99
N TYR A 51 30.06 -2.52 5.09
CA TYR A 51 31.33 -3.25 5.17
C TYR A 51 32.53 -2.34 4.79
N PRO A 52 32.84 -1.35 5.63
CA PRO A 52 33.79 -0.28 5.31
C PRO A 52 35.19 -0.83 4.98
N GLY A 53 35.80 -0.29 3.93
CA GLY A 53 37.15 -0.66 3.49
C GLY A 53 37.23 -1.88 2.56
N ALA A 54 36.11 -2.54 2.26
CA ALA A 54 36.06 -3.59 1.26
C ALA A 54 35.81 -3.06 -0.15
N SER A 55 36.36 -3.75 -1.16
CA SER A 55 36.06 -3.47 -2.56
C SER A 55 34.64 -3.95 -2.91
N PRO A 56 33.98 -3.32 -3.90
CA PRO A 56 32.64 -3.73 -4.34
C PRO A 56 32.56 -5.22 -4.71
N GLU A 57 33.54 -5.75 -5.43
CA GLU A 57 33.56 -7.15 -5.91
C GLU A 57 33.61 -8.14 -4.75
N ARG A 58 34.28 -7.75 -3.66
CA ARG A 58 34.37 -8.57 -2.45
C ARG A 58 33.05 -8.57 -1.69
N ILE A 59 32.36 -7.43 -1.61
CA ILE A 59 31.04 -7.34 -0.98
C ILE A 59 30.00 -8.13 -1.77
N GLU A 60 30.05 -8.05 -3.10
CA GLU A 60 29.20 -8.82 -4.01
C GLU A 60 29.34 -10.32 -3.77
N THR A 61 30.56 -10.82 -3.90
CA THR A 61 30.83 -12.26 -3.84
C THR A 61 30.62 -12.84 -2.45
N GLN A 62 31.05 -12.13 -1.40
CA GLN A 62 31.05 -12.69 -0.03
C GLN A 62 29.76 -12.45 0.73
N ILE A 63 28.99 -11.41 0.40
CA ILE A 63 27.82 -11.01 1.18
C ILE A 63 26.57 -10.99 0.31
N VAL A 64 26.54 -10.20 -0.75
CA VAL A 64 25.31 -9.97 -1.53
C VAL A 64 24.82 -11.26 -2.19
N ASN A 65 25.70 -12.02 -2.84
CA ASN A 65 25.33 -13.28 -3.49
C ASN A 65 24.74 -14.31 -2.51
N GLU A 66 25.37 -14.48 -1.35
CA GLU A 66 24.88 -15.38 -0.29
C GLU A 66 23.54 -14.90 0.27
N LEU A 67 23.34 -13.58 0.36
CA LEU A 67 22.07 -13.01 0.81
C LEU A 67 20.96 -13.20 -0.22
N GLU A 68 21.24 -12.95 -1.50
CA GLU A 68 20.29 -13.14 -2.59
C GLU A 68 19.84 -14.59 -2.71
N ILE A 69 20.76 -15.55 -2.58
CA ILE A 69 20.41 -16.97 -2.60
C ILE A 69 19.39 -17.29 -1.50
N LYS A 70 19.65 -16.83 -0.26
CA LYS A 70 18.74 -17.06 0.87
C LYS A 70 17.42 -16.30 0.75
N LEU A 71 17.45 -15.09 0.22
CA LEU A 71 16.23 -14.31 0.01
C LEU A 71 15.36 -14.93 -1.09
N ARG A 72 15.95 -15.51 -2.13
CA ARG A 72 15.20 -16.24 -3.18
C ARG A 72 14.50 -17.50 -2.68
N GLU A 73 14.86 -18.03 -1.52
CA GLU A 73 14.14 -19.16 -0.90
C GLU A 73 12.77 -18.75 -0.33
N VAL A 74 12.52 -17.45 -0.17
CA VAL A 74 11.26 -16.91 0.34
C VAL A 74 10.28 -16.75 -0.84
N GLU A 75 9.22 -17.58 -0.86
CA GLU A 75 8.23 -17.62 -1.95
C GLU A 75 7.47 -16.30 -2.13
N GLU A 76 7.44 -15.48 -1.09
CA GLU A 76 6.79 -14.17 -1.04
C GLU A 76 7.53 -13.05 -1.79
N ILE A 77 8.79 -13.28 -2.15
CA ILE A 77 9.64 -12.28 -2.82
C ILE A 77 9.51 -12.43 -4.33
N LYS A 78 9.11 -11.34 -4.98
CA LYS A 78 8.93 -11.26 -6.43
C LYS A 78 10.24 -10.88 -7.13
N GLU A 79 10.89 -9.81 -6.68
CA GLU A 79 12.08 -9.27 -7.34
C GLU A 79 13.11 -8.77 -6.31
N LEU A 80 14.39 -8.90 -6.67
CA LEU A 80 15.53 -8.51 -5.85
C LEU A 80 16.47 -7.67 -6.71
N ASP A 81 16.70 -6.42 -6.29
CA ASP A 81 17.61 -5.49 -6.95
C ASP A 81 18.72 -5.07 -5.99
N SER A 82 19.98 -5.29 -6.36
CA SER A 82 21.13 -4.98 -5.52
C SER A 82 21.99 -3.86 -6.14
N ILE A 83 22.34 -2.88 -5.32
CA ILE A 83 23.24 -1.78 -5.66
C ILE A 83 24.43 -1.84 -4.71
N ILE A 84 25.62 -2.00 -5.28
CA ILE A 84 26.86 -2.20 -4.53
C ILE A 84 27.80 -1.03 -4.81
N SER A 85 28.41 -0.52 -3.75
CA SER A 85 29.40 0.54 -3.78
C SER A 85 30.54 0.21 -2.81
N GLN A 86 31.60 1.01 -2.82
CA GLN A 86 32.75 0.78 -1.96
C GLN A 86 32.33 0.88 -0.49
N GLY A 87 32.48 -0.23 0.23
CA GLY A 87 32.12 -0.33 1.63
C GLY A 87 30.62 -0.36 1.97
N TYR A 88 29.73 -0.42 0.96
CA TYR A 88 28.28 -0.35 1.13
C TYR A 88 27.55 -1.19 0.09
N ALA A 89 26.49 -1.89 0.51
CA ALA A 89 25.52 -2.49 -0.41
C ALA A 89 24.09 -2.26 0.07
N SER A 90 23.19 -2.08 -0.88
CA SER A 90 21.74 -1.97 -0.66
C SER A 90 21.03 -2.97 -1.53
N ILE A 91 20.15 -3.77 -0.94
CA ILE A 91 19.31 -4.75 -1.64
C ILE A 91 17.87 -4.30 -1.44
N THR A 92 17.19 -4.01 -2.54
CA THR A 92 15.76 -3.71 -2.60
C THR A 92 15.02 -5.01 -2.88
N VAL A 93 14.04 -5.30 -2.05
CA VAL A 93 13.21 -6.50 -2.09
C VAL A 93 11.79 -6.09 -2.45
N GLU A 94 11.28 -6.52 -3.60
CA GLU A 94 9.88 -6.37 -3.98
C GLU A 94 9.08 -7.62 -3.60
N LEU A 95 7.97 -7.43 -2.89
CA LEU A 95 7.06 -8.49 -2.46
C LEU A 95 5.94 -8.72 -3.47
N GLU A 96 5.37 -9.92 -3.45
CA GLU A 96 4.25 -10.28 -4.30
C GLU A 96 2.98 -9.44 -4.06
N HIS A 97 2.15 -9.35 -5.11
CA HIS A 97 0.91 -8.54 -5.09
C HIS A 97 -0.16 -9.11 -4.15
N SER A 98 -0.05 -10.39 -3.80
CA SER A 98 -0.96 -11.11 -2.90
C SER A 98 -0.75 -10.79 -1.42
N ILE A 99 0.38 -10.17 -1.05
CA ILE A 99 0.77 -9.97 0.35
C ILE A 99 0.30 -8.60 0.83
N HIS A 100 -0.40 -8.53 1.95
CA HIS A 100 -0.79 -7.23 2.49
C HIS A 100 0.45 -6.45 3.00
N PRO A 101 0.53 -5.13 2.74
CA PRO A 101 1.61 -4.29 3.27
C PRO A 101 1.65 -4.27 4.80
#